data_AF-A0A0R1JU86-F1
#
_entry.id   AF-A0A0R1JU86-F1
#
_cell.length_a   1.000
_cell.length_b   1.000
_cell.length_c   1.000
_cell.angle_alpha   90.00
_cell.angle_beta   90.00
_cell.angle_gamma   90.00
#
_symmetry.space_group_name_H-M   'P 1'
#
loop_
_entity.id
_entity.type
_entity.pdbx_description
1 polymer ?
#
loop_
_entity_poly.entity_id
_entity_poly.type
_entity_poly.pdbx_seq_one_letter_code
_entity_poly.pdbx_strand_id
1 'polypeptide(L)'
;MNDLQEFEFEGQDVRTVADGDQVWFAARDVTDALGLTNTTVAISSLDPDEVTKFNLGSRSGDTNFISEPGLYRLIGASRKPAAKRFNRWVTHDVLPSIRKHGAYMTGETIENLLANPENGAKLLLTLSQERKAHQKEREARQMAERQVEVMAPKALFADAVATSDSTILVRELAKVLKQNGIDMGEKRLFAWLRDNGYLIRHRGADYNSPTQRAMELGLFRIKETAVNHSNGIVTVTKTPKVTGRGQQYFVEKLLPQTNLAVTRG
;
A
#
# COMPACT_ATOMS: atom_id res chain seq x y z
N MET A 1 18.93 -12.18 6.84
CA MET A 1 19.33 -13.57 7.11
C MET A 1 18.41 -14.01 8.22
N ASN A 2 17.52 -14.96 7.96
CA ASN A 2 16.57 -15.44 8.97
C ASN A 2 17.26 -16.55 9.77
N ASP A 3 17.43 -16.34 11.07
CA ASP A 3 17.98 -17.35 11.96
C ASP A 3 16.93 -18.43 12.21
N LEU A 4 17.26 -19.67 11.86
CA LEU A 4 16.46 -20.84 12.13
C LEU A 4 16.71 -21.28 13.57
N GLN A 5 15.68 -21.28 14.42
CA GLN A 5 15.74 -21.82 15.78
C GLN A 5 14.98 -23.14 15.87
N GLU A 6 15.53 -24.12 16.59
CA GLU A 6 14.94 -25.44 16.79
C GLU A 6 14.35 -25.54 18.21
N PHE A 7 13.07 -25.89 18.30
CA PHE A 7 12.36 -26.11 19.57
C PHE A 7 12.00 -27.58 19.74
N GLU A 8 12.29 -28.19 20.89
CA GLU A 8 11.94 -29.58 21.18
C GLU A 8 10.57 -29.67 21.87
N PHE A 9 9.62 -30.41 21.28
CA PHE A 9 8.32 -30.72 21.89
C PHE A 9 8.08 -32.23 21.94
N GLU A 10 8.02 -32.82 23.14
CA GLU A 10 7.81 -34.26 23.37
C GLU A 10 8.77 -35.16 22.52
N GLY A 11 10.02 -34.73 22.31
CA GLY A 11 11.02 -35.44 21.49
C GLY A 11 10.88 -35.24 19.97
N GLN A 12 10.14 -34.22 19.53
CA GLN A 12 10.07 -33.79 18.14
C GLN A 12 10.59 -32.37 17.96
N ASP A 13 11.49 -32.21 16.99
CA ASP A 13 12.09 -30.92 16.66
C ASP A 13 11.15 -30.11 15.77
N VAL A 14 10.76 -28.93 16.25
CA VAL A 14 9.97 -27.94 15.52
C VAL A 14 10.88 -26.82 15.07
N ARG A 15 11.04 -26.69 13.75
CA ARG A 15 11.82 -25.59 13.17
C ARG A 15 11.02 -24.31 13.19
N THR A 16 11.67 -23.22 13.59
CA THR A 16 11.09 -21.87 13.62
C THR A 16 11.96 -20.88 12.87
N VAL A 17 11.30 -19.90 12.26
CA VAL A 17 11.92 -18.78 11.56
C VAL A 17 11.43 -17.49 12.20
N ALA A 18 12.35 -16.67 12.69
CA ALA A 18 12.02 -15.31 13.11
C ALA A 18 11.99 -14.39 11.87
N ASP A 19 10.86 -13.74 11.63
CA ASP A 19 10.70 -12.71 10.58
C ASP A 19 10.03 -11.47 11.18
N GLY A 20 10.84 -10.43 11.39
CA GLY A 20 10.42 -9.22 12.11
C GLY A 20 10.09 -9.52 13.58
N ASP A 21 8.84 -9.23 13.96
CA ASP A 21 8.28 -9.44 15.31
C ASP A 21 7.47 -10.74 15.43
N GLN A 22 7.40 -11.53 14.35
CA GLN A 22 6.61 -12.76 14.31
C GLN A 22 7.50 -13.99 14.20
N VAL A 23 7.17 -14.99 15.00
CA VAL A 23 7.78 -16.32 14.93
C VAL A 23 6.90 -17.20 14.05
N TRP A 24 7.54 -17.77 13.03
CA TRP A 24 6.91 -18.68 12.08
C TRP A 24 7.35 -20.11 12.35
N PHE A 25 6.40 -21.02 12.48
CA PHE A 25 6.64 -22.44 12.78
C PHE A 25 6.53 -23.27 11.51
N ALA A 26 7.46 -24.19 11.27
CA ALA A 26 7.40 -25.09 10.13
C ALA A 26 6.14 -25.96 10.22
N ALA A 27 5.26 -25.82 9.24
CA ALA A 27 3.92 -26.42 9.32
C ALA A 27 3.99 -27.94 9.34
N ARG A 28 4.96 -28.53 8.64
CA ARG A 28 5.17 -29.99 8.61
C ARG A 28 5.47 -30.54 10.00
N ASP A 29 6.45 -29.95 10.66
CA ASP A 29 6.92 -30.36 11.98
C ASP A 29 5.80 -30.23 13.01
N VAL A 30 5.04 -29.13 12.96
CA VAL A 30 3.85 -28.94 13.81
C VAL A 30 2.78 -29.99 13.53
N THR A 31 2.48 -30.27 12.25
CA THR A 31 1.46 -31.28 11.92
C THR A 31 1.88 -32.69 12.30
N ASP A 32 3.16 -33.03 12.19
CA ASP A 32 3.72 -34.31 12.61
C ASP A 32 3.64 -34.44 14.16
N ALA A 33 3.98 -33.37 14.88
CA ALA A 33 3.84 -33.27 16.34
C ALA A 33 2.37 -33.38 16.79
N LEU A 34 1.44 -32.85 16.00
CA LEU A 34 0.00 -33.01 16.24
C LEU A 34 -0.57 -34.33 15.70
N GLY A 35 0.21 -35.13 14.97
CA GLY A 35 -0.19 -36.41 14.37
C GLY A 35 -1.25 -36.24 13.28
N LEU A 36 -1.23 -35.09 12.61
CA LEU A 36 -2.10 -34.80 11.48
C LEU A 36 -1.47 -35.38 10.21
N THR A 37 -2.17 -36.31 9.56
CA THR A 37 -1.63 -37.06 8.41
C THR A 37 -1.42 -36.20 7.17
N ASN A 38 -2.15 -35.09 7.04
CA ASN A 38 -2.11 -34.23 5.86
C ASN A 38 -1.91 -32.77 6.24
N THR A 39 -0.67 -32.29 6.07
CA THR A 39 -0.27 -30.91 6.34
C THR A 39 -1.02 -29.91 5.46
N THR A 40 -1.26 -30.21 4.19
CA THR A 40 -1.98 -29.30 3.27
C THR A 40 -3.42 -29.09 3.70
N VAL A 41 -4.10 -30.14 4.17
CA VAL A 41 -5.48 -30.03 4.68
C VAL A 41 -5.50 -29.25 6.00
N ALA A 42 -4.57 -29.50 6.90
CA ALA A 42 -4.46 -28.74 8.15
C ALA A 42 -4.27 -27.24 7.88
N ILE A 43 -3.36 -26.90 6.95
CA ILE A 43 -3.08 -25.52 6.57
C ILE A 43 -4.26 -24.89 5.84
N SER A 44 -4.98 -25.63 4.99
CA SER A 44 -6.12 -25.09 4.22
C SER A 44 -7.25 -24.54 5.07
N SER A 45 -7.30 -24.94 6.34
CA SER A 45 -8.28 -24.41 7.29
C SER A 45 -7.90 -23.06 7.87
N LEU A 46 -6.62 -22.65 7.77
CA LEU A 46 -6.04 -21.42 8.33
C LEU A 46 -6.34 -20.23 7.43
N ASP A 47 -6.34 -19.03 8.02
CA ASP A 47 -6.54 -17.80 7.26
C ASP A 47 -5.28 -17.45 6.43
N PRO A 48 -5.42 -16.70 5.32
CA PRO A 48 -4.31 -16.40 4.43
C PRO A 48 -3.14 -15.64 5.08
N ASP A 49 -3.39 -14.92 6.17
CA ASP A 49 -2.38 -14.21 6.96
C ASP A 49 -1.69 -15.10 8.00
N GLU A 50 -2.22 -16.30 8.26
CA GLU A 50 -1.65 -17.27 9.19
C GLU A 50 -0.65 -18.24 8.52
N VAL A 51 -0.49 -18.16 7.20
CA VAL A 51 0.30 -19.11 6.40
C VAL A 51 1.23 -18.37 5.45
N THR A 52 2.53 -18.64 5.57
CA THR A 52 3.55 -18.07 4.68
C THR A 52 4.43 -19.18 4.10
N LYS A 53 4.99 -18.94 2.92
CA LYS A 53 6.01 -19.82 2.32
C LYS A 53 7.37 -19.18 2.49
N PHE A 54 8.28 -19.86 3.17
CA PHE A 54 9.69 -19.47 3.21
C PHE A 54 10.52 -20.44 2.39
N ASN A 55 11.44 -19.86 1.61
CA ASN A 55 12.43 -20.61 0.87
C ASN A 55 13.67 -20.79 1.76
N LEU A 56 13.86 -22.00 2.28
CA LEU A 56 14.97 -22.33 3.18
C LEU A 56 16.30 -22.62 2.44
N GLY A 57 16.40 -22.30 1.15
CA GLY A 57 17.63 -22.46 0.37
C GLY A 57 18.11 -23.91 0.18
N SER A 58 17.38 -24.91 0.68
CA SER A 58 17.72 -26.32 0.53
C SER A 58 16.93 -26.96 -0.62
N ARG A 59 17.39 -28.13 -1.09
CA ARG A 59 16.81 -28.95 -2.17
C ARG A 59 15.31 -29.30 -2.02
N SER A 60 14.63 -28.87 -0.95
CA SER A 60 13.21 -29.13 -0.67
C SER A 60 12.22 -28.08 -1.18
N GLY A 61 12.66 -26.94 -1.73
CA GLY A 61 11.75 -25.91 -2.25
C GLY A 61 10.96 -25.15 -1.16
N ASP A 62 9.93 -24.42 -1.59
CA ASP A 62 9.11 -23.56 -0.71
C ASP A 62 8.38 -24.41 0.34
N THR A 63 8.72 -24.21 1.62
CA THR A 63 8.08 -24.90 2.75
C THR A 63 7.02 -24.00 3.37
N ASN A 64 5.87 -24.56 3.72
CA ASN A 64 4.83 -23.81 4.42
C ASN A 64 5.21 -23.62 5.89
N PHE A 65 5.02 -22.41 6.37
CA PHE A 65 5.13 -22.02 7.75
C PHE A 65 3.80 -21.45 8.23
N ILE A 66 3.53 -21.61 9.52
CA ILE A 66 2.34 -21.10 10.19
C ILE A 66 2.74 -20.07 11.25
N SER A 67 1.93 -19.04 11.41
CA SER A 67 2.09 -18.07 12.49
C SER A 67 1.65 -18.65 13.84
N GLU A 68 1.98 -17.97 14.93
CA GLU A 68 1.55 -18.36 16.28
C GLU A 68 0.01 -18.46 16.45
N PRO A 69 -0.81 -17.52 15.92
CA PRO A 69 -2.27 -17.69 15.88
C PRO A 69 -2.72 -18.98 15.18
N GLY A 70 -2.09 -19.27 14.04
CA GLY A 70 -2.38 -20.49 13.28
C GLY A 70 -2.01 -21.77 14.02
N LEU A 71 -0.87 -21.76 14.72
CA LEU A 71 -0.46 -22.84 15.62
C LEU A 71 -1.50 -23.11 16.71
N TYR A 72 -1.98 -22.07 17.39
CA TYR A 72 -3.01 -22.23 18.43
C TYR A 72 -4.33 -22.76 17.86
N ARG A 73 -4.70 -22.37 16.65
CA ARG A 73 -5.90 -22.89 15.99
C ARG A 73 -5.77 -24.39 15.70
N LEU A 74 -4.61 -24.85 15.25
CA LEU A 74 -4.32 -26.27 15.04
C LEU A 74 -4.29 -27.07 16.36
N ILE A 75 -3.70 -26.53 17.42
CA ILE A 75 -3.70 -27.14 18.75
C ILE A 75 -5.14 -27.23 19.30
N GLY A 76 -5.95 -26.18 19.09
CA GLY A 76 -7.36 -26.12 19.47
C GLY A 76 -8.20 -27.23 18.82
N ALA A 77 -7.98 -27.50 17.53
CA ALA A 77 -8.70 -28.52 16.77
C ALA A 77 -8.17 -29.95 16.98
N SER A 78 -6.95 -30.10 17.52
CA SER A 78 -6.30 -31.40 17.66
C SER A 78 -6.97 -32.29 18.71
N ARG A 79 -7.10 -33.58 18.39
CA ARG A 79 -7.68 -34.60 19.29
C ARG A 79 -6.62 -35.26 20.19
N LYS A 80 -5.33 -34.94 20.03
CA LYS A 80 -4.24 -35.55 20.84
C LYS A 80 -4.38 -35.22 22.33
N PRO A 81 -4.03 -36.15 23.24
CA PRO A 81 -4.03 -35.89 24.68
C PRO A 81 -3.21 -34.65 25.07
N ALA A 82 -2.04 -34.44 24.47
CA ALA A 82 -1.19 -33.27 24.73
C ALA A 82 -1.89 -31.95 24.39
N ALA A 83 -2.50 -31.86 23.20
CA ALA A 83 -3.27 -30.69 22.79
C ALA A 83 -4.48 -30.45 23.72
N LYS A 84 -5.16 -31.51 24.17
CA LYS A 84 -6.24 -31.40 25.17
C LYS A 84 -5.75 -30.88 26.52
N ARG A 85 -4.55 -31.31 26.98
CA ARG A 85 -3.94 -30.79 28.22
C ARG A 85 -3.64 -29.29 28.08
N PHE A 86 -3.05 -28.86 26.97
CA PHE A 86 -2.77 -27.46 26.68
C PHE A 86 -4.07 -26.64 26.64
N ASN A 87 -5.07 -27.06 25.86
CA ASN A 87 -6.36 -26.38 25.78
C ASN A 87 -7.05 -26.29 27.15
N ARG A 88 -6.97 -27.34 27.97
CA ARG A 88 -7.51 -27.33 29.33
C ARG A 88 -6.78 -26.32 30.21
N TRP A 89 -5.45 -26.29 30.17
CA TRP A 89 -4.65 -25.31 30.91
C TRP A 89 -4.97 -23.88 30.49
N VAL A 90 -5.02 -23.58 29.19
CA VAL A 90 -5.39 -22.25 28.69
C VAL A 90 -6.80 -21.85 29.15
N THR A 91 -7.78 -22.75 29.04
CA THR A 91 -9.18 -22.43 29.36
C THR A 91 -9.50 -22.36 30.85
N HIS A 92 -8.79 -23.10 31.69
CA HIS A 92 -9.09 -23.20 33.12
C HIS A 92 -8.15 -22.35 34.00
N ASP A 93 -6.94 -22.04 33.53
CA ASP A 93 -5.93 -21.32 34.29
C ASP A 93 -5.65 -19.94 33.64
N VAL A 94 -5.14 -19.93 32.41
CA VAL A 94 -4.67 -18.72 31.74
C VAL A 94 -5.80 -17.71 31.50
N LEU A 95 -6.85 -18.10 30.77
CA LEU A 95 -7.95 -17.19 30.44
C LEU A 95 -8.71 -16.68 31.67
N PRO A 96 -9.04 -17.51 32.67
CA PRO A 96 -9.63 -17.03 33.92
C PRO A 96 -8.72 -16.07 34.70
N SER A 97 -7.41 -16.32 34.70
CA SER A 97 -6.42 -15.45 35.35
C SER A 97 -6.36 -14.08 34.65
N ILE A 98 -6.24 -14.05 33.32
CA ILE A 98 -6.27 -12.80 32.53
C ILE A 98 -7.59 -12.05 32.77
N ARG A 99 -8.73 -12.74 32.78
CA ARG A 99 -10.04 -12.11 33.04
C ARG A 99 -10.13 -11.47 34.44
N LYS A 100 -9.53 -12.10 35.46
CA LYS A 100 -9.60 -11.62 36.85
C LYS A 100 -8.56 -10.54 37.17
N HIS A 101 -7.35 -10.70 36.66
CA HIS A 101 -6.17 -9.91 37.07
C HIS A 101 -5.64 -9.00 35.96
N GLY A 102 -6.13 -9.13 34.73
CA GLY A 102 -5.68 -8.36 33.57
C GLY A 102 -4.39 -8.90 32.92
N ALA A 103 -3.72 -9.88 33.52
CA ALA A 103 -2.49 -10.47 33.03
C ALA A 103 -2.34 -11.94 33.48
N TYR A 104 -1.53 -12.71 32.75
CA TYR A 104 -1.00 -14.01 33.18
C TYR A 104 0.52 -13.89 33.29
N MET A 105 1.09 -14.39 34.39
CA MET A 105 2.52 -14.36 34.66
C MET A 105 2.96 -15.72 35.18
N THR A 106 4.16 -16.17 34.79
CA THR A 106 4.74 -17.39 35.36
C THR A 106 5.08 -17.17 36.84
N GLY A 107 5.07 -18.26 37.62
CA GLY A 107 5.41 -18.20 39.06
C GLY A 107 6.78 -17.56 39.30
N GLU A 108 7.78 -17.90 38.49
CA GLU A 108 9.11 -17.29 38.51
C GLU A 108 9.07 -15.78 38.27
N THR A 109 8.27 -15.30 37.31
CA THR A 109 8.12 -13.86 37.05
C THR A 109 7.48 -13.16 38.24
N ILE A 110 6.46 -13.78 38.86
CA ILE A 110 5.80 -13.24 40.05
C ILE A 110 6.77 -13.17 41.24
N GLU A 111 7.56 -14.22 41.48
CA GLU A 111 8.58 -14.24 42.52
C GLU A 111 9.65 -13.18 42.26
N ASN A 112 10.14 -13.05 41.03
CA ASN A 112 11.11 -12.03 40.65
C ASN A 112 10.58 -10.59 40.82
N LEU A 113 9.27 -10.38 40.60
CA LEU A 113 8.60 -9.10 40.81
C LEU A 113 8.42 -8.78 42.29
N LEU A 114 8.06 -9.79 43.10
CA LEU A 114 7.90 -9.65 44.55
C LEU A 114 9.25 -9.48 45.26
N ALA A 115 10.30 -10.15 44.76
CA ALA A 115 11.65 -10.07 45.32
C ALA A 115 12.26 -8.68 45.17
N ASN A 116 12.01 -8.00 44.04
CA ASN A 116 12.53 -6.65 43.80
C ASN A 116 11.48 -5.80 43.04
N PRO A 117 10.92 -4.76 43.69
CA PRO A 117 9.96 -3.85 43.05
C PRO A 117 10.49 -3.16 41.78
N GLU A 118 11.82 -2.98 41.66
CA GLU A 118 12.46 -2.42 40.46
C GLU A 118 12.29 -3.30 39.23
N ASN A 119 12.20 -4.63 39.38
CA ASN A 119 11.95 -5.54 38.28
C ASN A 119 10.57 -5.29 37.66
N GLY A 120 9.58 -4.92 38.49
CA GLY A 120 8.24 -4.55 38.03
C GLY A 120 8.25 -3.25 37.25
N ALA A 121 8.96 -2.24 37.74
CA ALA A 121 9.14 -0.98 37.04
C ALA A 121 9.83 -1.17 35.68
N LYS A 122 10.88 -2.01 35.63
CA LYS A 122 11.60 -2.34 34.40
C LYS A 122 10.70 -3.05 33.39
N LEU A 123 9.96 -4.08 33.82
CA LEU A 123 9.02 -4.80 32.96
C LEU A 123 7.95 -3.86 32.37
N LEU A 124 7.35 -3.02 33.21
CA LEU A 124 6.37 -2.04 32.76
C LEU A 124 6.95 -1.03 31.77
N LEU A 125 8.19 -0.58 32.00
CA LEU A 125 8.86 0.35 31.10
C LEU A 125 9.10 -0.28 29.73
N THR A 126 9.62 -1.51 29.68
CA THR A 126 9.85 -2.25 28.42
C THR A 126 8.54 -2.42 27.64
N LEU A 127 7.49 -2.93 28.28
CA LEU A 127 6.18 -3.11 27.65
C LEU A 127 5.58 -1.77 27.16
N SER A 128 5.82 -0.68 27.89
CA SER A 128 5.37 0.66 27.47
C SER A 128 6.10 1.17 26.22
N GLN A 129 7.39 0.85 26.09
CA GLN A 129 8.21 1.23 24.95
C GLN A 129 7.83 0.43 23.70
N GLU A 130 7.66 -0.88 23.84
CA GLU A 130 7.16 -1.77 22.77
C GLU A 130 5.81 -1.31 22.25
N ARG A 131 4.85 -1.03 23.15
CA ARG A 131 3.53 -0.50 22.74
C ARG A 131 3.63 0.82 21.98
N LYS A 132 4.49 1.74 22.43
CA LYS A 132 4.71 3.02 21.73
C LYS A 132 5.36 2.83 20.36
N ALA A 133 6.27 1.85 20.21
CA ALA A 133 6.89 1.53 18.94
C ALA A 133 5.87 0.97 17.95
N HIS A 134 5.09 -0.04 18.35
CA HIS A 134 4.02 -0.59 17.51
C HIS A 134 2.97 0.45 17.14
N GLN A 135 2.59 1.33 18.08
CA GLN A 135 1.60 2.37 17.80
C GLN A 135 2.09 3.34 16.71
N LYS A 136 3.36 3.79 16.80
CA LYS A 136 3.96 4.66 15.78
C LYS A 136 4.04 3.99 14.42
N GLU A 137 4.38 2.71 14.38
CA GLU A 137 4.45 1.94 13.14
C GLU A 137 3.06 1.81 12.49
N ARG A 138 2.02 1.50 13.29
CA ARG A 138 0.64 1.43 12.80
C ARG A 138 0.16 2.77 12.27
N GLU A 139 0.46 3.85 12.95
CA GLU A 139 0.13 5.21 12.49
C GLU A 139 0.87 5.55 11.19
N ALA A 140 2.16 5.24 11.09
CA ALA A 140 2.94 5.46 9.87
C ALA A 140 2.38 4.65 8.69
N ARG A 141 2.01 3.38 8.91
CA ARG A 141 1.40 2.52 7.89
C ARG A 141 0.05 3.05 7.42
N GLN A 142 -0.82 3.46 8.35
CA GLN A 142 -2.12 4.06 8.00
C GLN A 142 -1.95 5.36 7.21
N MET A 143 -0.99 6.20 7.59
CA MET A 143 -0.70 7.44 6.87
C MET A 143 -0.15 7.18 5.47
N ALA A 144 0.70 6.16 5.31
CA ALA A 144 1.21 5.73 4.01
C ALA A 144 0.09 5.16 3.12
N GLU A 145 -0.78 4.30 3.66
CA GLU A 145 -1.93 3.73 2.94
C GLU A 145 -2.88 4.83 2.46
N ARG A 146 -3.19 5.83 3.31
CA ARG A 146 -3.99 7.00 2.92
C ARG A 146 -3.33 7.81 1.80
N GLN A 147 -2.00 7.98 1.84
CA GLN A 147 -1.28 8.67 0.77
C GLN A 147 -1.39 7.90 -0.55
N VAL A 148 -1.22 6.57 -0.52
CA VAL A 148 -1.37 5.71 -1.70
C VAL A 148 -2.78 5.79 -2.27
N GLU A 149 -3.82 5.75 -1.43
CA GLU A 149 -5.22 5.85 -1.88
C GLU A 149 -5.52 7.20 -2.55
N VAL A 150 -5.01 8.31 -2.00
CA VAL A 150 -5.16 9.65 -2.59
C VAL A 150 -4.33 9.81 -3.87
N MET A 151 -3.15 9.17 -3.94
CA MET A 151 -2.24 9.27 -5.08
C MET A 151 -2.59 8.29 -6.21
N ALA A 152 -3.29 7.19 -5.95
CA ALA A 152 -3.68 6.18 -6.92
C ALA A 152 -4.39 6.75 -8.17
N PRO A 153 -5.42 7.62 -8.06
CA PRO A 153 -6.05 8.20 -9.26
C PRO A 153 -5.13 9.20 -9.99
N LYS A 154 -4.20 9.86 -9.29
CA LYS A 154 -3.23 10.79 -9.89
C LYS A 154 -2.11 10.06 -10.64
N ALA A 155 -1.57 9.00 -10.05
CA ALA A 155 -0.48 8.21 -10.61
C ALA A 155 -0.93 7.41 -11.84
N LEU A 156 -2.11 6.77 -11.78
CA LEU A 156 -2.66 6.00 -12.90
C LEU A 156 -2.90 6.86 -14.14
N PHE A 157 -3.32 8.12 -13.98
CA PHE A 157 -3.53 9.03 -15.10
C PHE A 157 -2.21 9.63 -15.61
N ALA A 158 -1.26 9.97 -14.71
CA ALA A 158 0.05 10.48 -15.11
C ALA A 158 0.81 9.46 -15.98
N ASP A 159 0.79 8.17 -15.61
CA ASP A 159 1.48 7.11 -16.33
C ASP A 159 0.81 6.74 -17.68
N ALA A 160 -0.53 6.71 -17.73
CA ALA A 160 -1.27 6.40 -18.96
C ALA A 160 -1.14 7.49 -20.04
N VAL A 161 -0.91 8.74 -19.63
CA VAL A 161 -0.72 9.87 -20.55
C VAL A 161 0.76 10.07 -20.91
N ALA A 162 1.70 9.73 -20.01
CA ALA A 162 3.14 9.82 -20.27
C ALA A 162 3.61 8.90 -21.41
N THR A 163 2.98 7.74 -21.55
CA THR A 163 3.48 6.64 -22.39
C THR A 163 3.17 6.78 -23.88
N SER A 164 2.41 7.78 -24.29
CA SER A 164 2.16 8.00 -25.72
C SER A 164 2.81 9.30 -26.19
N ASP A 165 3.72 9.21 -27.17
CA ASP A 165 4.18 10.35 -27.99
C ASP A 165 3.04 11.01 -28.81
N SER A 166 1.79 10.68 -28.50
CA SER A 166 0.60 11.13 -29.21
C SER A 166 0.27 12.56 -28.80
N THR A 167 0.26 13.45 -29.81
CA THR A 167 -0.23 14.83 -29.63
C THR A 167 -1.74 14.85 -29.83
N ILE A 168 -2.48 15.44 -28.89
CA ILE A 168 -3.94 15.57 -28.98
C ILE A 168 -4.34 17.01 -29.25
N LEU A 169 -5.53 17.23 -29.81
CA LEU A 169 -6.05 18.59 -29.99
C LEU A 169 -6.52 19.17 -28.64
N VAL A 170 -6.52 20.49 -28.51
CA VAL A 170 -7.04 21.16 -27.29
C VAL A 170 -8.49 20.77 -26.99
N ARG A 171 -9.31 20.54 -28.03
CA ARG A 171 -10.68 20.02 -27.87
C ARG A 171 -10.74 18.62 -27.26
N GLU A 172 -9.76 17.75 -27.57
CA GLU A 172 -9.67 16.39 -27.04
C GLU A 172 -9.21 16.43 -25.59
N LEU A 173 -8.25 17.30 -25.27
CA LEU A 173 -7.88 17.59 -23.89
C LEU A 173 -9.10 18.04 -23.06
N ALA A 174 -9.95 18.92 -23.60
CA ALA A 174 -11.18 19.34 -22.91
C ALA A 174 -12.13 18.17 -22.63
N LYS A 175 -12.27 17.22 -23.57
CA LYS A 175 -13.09 16.00 -23.36
C LYS A 175 -12.51 15.11 -22.26
N VAL A 176 -11.19 14.92 -22.26
CA VAL A 176 -10.48 14.15 -21.22
C VAL A 176 -10.67 14.79 -19.84
N LEU A 177 -10.55 16.12 -19.73
CA LEU A 177 -10.76 16.83 -18.47
C LEU A 177 -12.20 16.70 -17.97
N LYS A 178 -13.19 16.74 -18.88
CA LYS A 178 -14.60 16.52 -18.55
C LYS A 178 -14.89 15.10 -18.06
N GLN A 179 -14.25 14.09 -18.66
CA GLN A 179 -14.36 12.69 -18.19
C GLN A 179 -13.78 12.49 -16.79
N ASN A 180 -12.77 13.29 -16.42
CA ASN A 180 -12.14 13.25 -15.10
C ASN A 180 -12.80 14.19 -14.06
N GLY A 181 -14.05 14.59 -14.29
CA GLY A 181 -14.84 15.35 -13.31
C GLY A 181 -14.57 16.86 -13.27
N ILE A 182 -13.74 17.41 -14.16
CA ILE A 182 -13.52 18.85 -14.29
C ILE A 182 -14.54 19.40 -15.30
N ASP A 183 -15.51 20.24 -14.89
CA ASP A 183 -16.51 20.84 -15.79
C ASP A 183 -15.91 21.92 -16.71
N MET A 184 -15.07 21.49 -17.65
CA MET A 184 -14.35 22.33 -18.57
C MET A 184 -14.65 21.96 -20.02
N GLY A 185 -15.55 22.73 -20.63
CA GLY A 185 -15.82 22.64 -22.06
C GLY A 185 -14.70 23.25 -22.91
N GLU A 186 -14.66 22.87 -24.19
CA GLU A 186 -13.66 23.34 -25.17
C GLU A 186 -13.51 24.87 -25.18
N LYS A 187 -14.61 25.61 -25.27
CA LYS A 187 -14.58 27.10 -25.28
C LYS A 187 -13.99 27.67 -23.98
N ARG A 188 -14.28 27.05 -22.83
CA ARG A 188 -13.74 27.46 -21.52
C ARG A 188 -12.24 27.19 -21.44
N LEU A 189 -11.79 26.02 -21.91
CA LEU A 189 -10.36 25.67 -21.93
C LEU A 189 -9.57 26.63 -22.83
N PHE A 190 -10.06 26.94 -24.02
CA PHE A 190 -9.42 27.91 -24.91
C PHE A 190 -9.36 29.31 -24.30
N ALA A 191 -10.40 29.75 -23.59
CA ALA A 191 -10.39 31.02 -22.86
C ALA A 191 -9.32 31.01 -21.75
N TRP A 192 -9.33 29.97 -20.92
CA TRP A 192 -8.38 29.80 -19.83
C TRP A 192 -6.93 29.78 -20.33
N LEU A 193 -6.64 29.07 -21.42
CA LEU A 193 -5.30 29.00 -22.00
C LEU A 193 -4.81 30.37 -22.52
N ARG A 194 -5.71 31.21 -23.04
CA ARG A 194 -5.37 32.59 -23.46
C ARG A 194 -5.16 33.49 -22.25
N ASP A 195 -6.05 33.43 -21.27
CA ASP A 195 -5.98 34.28 -20.08
C ASP A 195 -4.76 33.94 -19.21
N ASN A 196 -4.28 32.70 -19.25
CA ASN A 196 -3.06 32.25 -18.57
C ASN A 196 -1.79 32.34 -19.44
N GLY A 197 -1.86 32.96 -20.62
CA GLY A 197 -0.70 33.22 -21.48
C GLY A 197 -0.04 31.97 -22.07
N TYR A 198 -0.80 30.89 -22.27
CA TYR A 198 -0.36 29.71 -23.02
C TYR A 198 -0.65 29.84 -24.52
N LEU A 199 -1.75 30.52 -24.85
CA LEU A 199 -2.13 30.86 -26.23
C LEU A 199 -2.23 32.38 -26.40
N ILE A 200 -1.98 32.87 -27.61
CA ILE A 200 -2.07 34.29 -27.94
C ILE A 200 -3.53 34.77 -27.94
N ARG A 201 -3.79 35.88 -27.25
CA ARG A 201 -5.12 36.51 -27.10
C ARG A 201 -5.47 37.48 -28.23
N HIS A 202 -4.47 38.10 -28.86
CA HIS A 202 -4.67 39.10 -29.91
C HIS A 202 -5.36 38.48 -31.13
N ARG A 203 -6.45 39.11 -31.58
CA ARG A 203 -7.18 38.66 -32.77
C ARG A 203 -6.38 39.02 -34.02
N GLY A 204 -5.93 38.00 -34.74
CA GLY A 204 -5.09 38.12 -35.92
C GLY A 204 -4.65 36.74 -36.41
N ALA A 205 -3.65 36.69 -37.28
CA ALA A 205 -3.13 35.44 -37.84
C ALA A 205 -2.60 34.45 -36.78
N ASP A 206 -2.14 34.96 -35.64
CA ASP A 206 -1.60 34.14 -34.54
C ASP A 206 -2.61 33.91 -33.40
N TYR A 207 -3.90 34.22 -33.59
CA TYR A 207 -4.92 33.94 -32.58
C TYR A 207 -4.99 32.43 -32.30
N ASN A 208 -4.94 32.05 -31.01
CA ASN A 208 -4.83 30.66 -30.55
C ASN A 208 -3.53 29.93 -30.90
N SER A 209 -2.50 30.62 -31.39
CA SER A 209 -1.16 30.04 -31.49
C SER A 209 -0.51 29.96 -30.10
N PRO A 210 0.28 28.91 -29.81
CA PRO A 210 1.05 28.82 -28.57
C PRO A 210 2.02 29.99 -28.41
N THR A 211 2.16 30.48 -27.18
CA THR A 211 3.19 31.49 -26.87
C THR A 211 4.58 30.86 -26.87
N GLN A 212 5.61 31.67 -27.06
CA GLN A 212 7.01 31.21 -27.00
C GLN A 212 7.30 30.47 -25.67
N ARG A 213 6.82 31.01 -24.55
CA ARG A 213 6.89 30.37 -23.23
C ARG A 213 6.26 28.97 -23.20
N ALA A 214 5.11 28.79 -23.84
CA ALA A 214 4.43 27.49 -23.87
C ALA A 214 5.15 26.46 -24.77
N MET A 215 5.83 26.94 -25.82
CA MET A 215 6.67 26.13 -26.69
C MET A 215 7.96 25.69 -25.99
N GLU A 216 8.62 26.60 -25.25
CA GLU A 216 9.84 26.31 -24.47
C GLU A 216 9.58 25.29 -23.35
N LEU A 217 8.40 25.36 -22.72
CA LEU A 217 7.95 24.36 -21.74
C LEU A 217 7.60 23.00 -22.37
N GLY A 218 7.59 22.91 -23.71
CA GLY A 218 7.29 21.68 -24.47
C GLY A 218 5.83 21.26 -24.40
N LEU A 219 4.90 22.19 -24.10
CA LEU A 219 3.49 21.87 -23.85
C LEU A 219 2.67 21.68 -25.14
N PHE A 220 3.12 22.29 -26.24
CA PHE A 220 2.42 22.28 -27.51
C PHE A 220 3.32 21.95 -28.70
N ARG A 221 2.72 21.44 -29.78
CA ARG A 221 3.26 21.42 -31.14
C ARG A 221 2.28 22.11 -32.09
N ILE A 222 2.79 22.80 -33.10
CA ILE A 222 1.98 23.49 -34.10
C ILE A 222 1.78 22.57 -35.30
N LYS A 223 0.52 22.43 -35.75
CA LYS A 223 0.19 21.86 -37.06
C LYS A 223 -0.25 23.00 -37.97
N GLU A 224 0.46 23.19 -39.06
CA GLU A 224 0.07 24.15 -40.10
C GLU A 224 -0.82 23.47 -41.14
N THR A 225 -1.89 24.14 -41.55
CA THR A 225 -2.80 23.65 -42.61
C THR A 225 -3.07 24.79 -43.58
N ALA A 226 -2.74 24.56 -44.85
CA ALA A 226 -3.04 25.49 -45.94
C ALA A 226 -4.52 25.39 -46.30
N VAL A 227 -5.23 26.52 -46.23
CA VAL A 227 -6.63 26.64 -46.64
C VAL A 227 -6.65 27.43 -47.95
N ASN A 228 -7.08 26.76 -49.02
CA ASN A 228 -7.25 27.36 -50.33
C ASN A 228 -8.65 27.96 -50.42
N HIS A 229 -8.73 29.28 -50.58
CA HIS A 229 -10.00 29.96 -50.81
C HIS A 229 -10.33 29.98 -52.30
N SER A 230 -11.62 30.03 -52.64
CA SER A 230 -12.12 30.05 -54.03
C SER A 230 -11.66 31.28 -54.85
N ASN A 231 -11.05 32.27 -54.19
CA ASN A 231 -10.46 33.46 -54.77
C ASN A 231 -8.94 33.34 -55.05
N GLY A 232 -8.35 32.14 -54.90
CA GLY A 232 -6.93 31.89 -55.14
C GLY A 232 -5.98 32.28 -54.01
N ILE A 233 -6.50 32.81 -52.89
CA ILE A 233 -5.69 33.14 -51.71
C ILE A 233 -5.46 31.88 -50.88
N VAL A 234 -4.20 31.58 -50.57
CA VAL A 234 -3.80 30.52 -49.64
C VAL A 234 -3.59 31.14 -48.26
N THR A 235 -4.37 30.72 -47.26
CA THR A 235 -4.16 31.12 -45.86
C THR A 235 -3.60 29.96 -45.07
N VAL A 236 -2.50 30.17 -44.33
CA VAL A 236 -1.93 29.15 -43.44
C VAL A 236 -2.57 29.29 -42.07
N THR A 237 -3.25 28.23 -41.63
CA THR A 237 -3.85 28.15 -40.30
C THR A 237 -2.97 27.33 -39.36
N LYS A 238 -2.63 27.90 -38.19
CA LYS A 238 -1.83 27.25 -37.15
C LYS A 238 -2.75 26.65 -36.10
N THR A 239 -2.72 25.33 -35.93
CA THR A 239 -3.51 24.62 -34.92
C THR A 239 -2.61 24.14 -33.78
N PRO A 240 -2.86 24.53 -32.52
CA PRO A 240 -2.12 24.01 -31.38
C PRO A 240 -2.53 22.56 -31.07
N LYS A 241 -1.56 21.67 -30.94
CA LYS A 241 -1.72 20.33 -30.38
C LYS A 241 -0.97 20.21 -29.07
N VAL A 242 -1.56 19.57 -28.07
CA VAL A 242 -0.99 19.37 -26.74
C VAL A 242 -0.12 18.11 -26.76
N THR A 243 1.11 18.21 -26.26
CA THR A 243 2.02 17.06 -26.09
C THR A 243 1.64 16.21 -24.88
N GLY A 244 2.16 14.99 -24.73
CA GLY A 244 1.94 14.19 -23.51
C GLY A 244 2.34 14.94 -22.22
N ARG A 245 3.49 15.63 -22.27
CA ARG A 245 3.94 16.55 -21.20
C ARG A 245 2.95 17.70 -20.95
N GLY A 246 2.40 18.29 -22.01
CA GLY A 246 1.37 19.32 -21.92
C GLY A 246 0.07 18.81 -21.29
N GLN A 247 -0.33 17.59 -21.61
CA GLN A 247 -1.53 16.96 -21.04
C GLN A 247 -1.39 16.76 -19.53
N GLN A 248 -0.26 16.20 -19.07
CA GLN A 248 0.04 16.08 -17.64
C GLN A 248 0.02 17.45 -16.94
N TYR A 249 0.74 18.42 -17.52
CA TYR A 249 0.85 19.76 -16.96
C TYR A 249 -0.50 20.46 -16.79
N PHE A 250 -1.38 20.40 -17.80
CA PHE A 250 -2.69 21.04 -17.70
C PHE A 250 -3.64 20.27 -16.79
N VAL A 251 -3.55 18.95 -16.72
CA VAL A 251 -4.36 18.15 -15.80
C VAL A 251 -3.97 18.44 -14.36
N GLU A 252 -2.69 18.42 -14.00
CA GLU A 252 -2.21 18.79 -12.66
C GLU A 252 -2.61 20.21 -12.27
N LYS A 253 -2.55 21.14 -13.21
CA LYS A 253 -2.85 22.55 -12.96
C LYS A 253 -4.35 22.87 -12.87
N LEU A 254 -5.20 22.07 -13.51
CA LEU A 254 -6.65 22.28 -13.60
C LEU A 254 -7.45 21.33 -12.70
N LEU A 255 -6.83 20.25 -12.21
CA LEU A 255 -7.36 19.47 -11.10
C LEU A 255 -7.44 20.41 -9.89
N PRO A 256 -8.64 20.66 -9.36
CA PRO A 256 -8.77 21.49 -8.17
C PRO A 256 -7.98 20.81 -7.04
N GLN A 257 -7.29 21.61 -6.24
CA GLN A 257 -6.66 21.16 -4.99
C GLN A 257 -7.73 20.80 -3.94
N THR A 258 -8.74 20.03 -4.32
CA THR A 258 -9.85 19.59 -3.46
C THR A 258 -9.40 18.44 -2.57
N ASN A 259 -8.38 18.69 -1.75
CA ASN A 259 -8.13 18.07 -0.43
C ASN A 259 -6.88 18.59 0.29
N LEU A 260 -6.28 19.72 -0.11
CA LEU A 260 -5.11 20.29 0.59
C LEU A 260 -5.43 21.43 1.57
N ALA A 261 -6.70 21.65 1.90
CA ALA A 261 -7.15 22.65 2.88
C ALA A 261 -7.63 22.06 4.23
N VAL A 262 -7.15 20.87 4.61
CA VAL A 262 -7.26 20.37 5.99
C VAL A 262 -5.89 19.84 6.42
N THR A 263 -4.92 20.73 6.65
CA THR A 263 -3.78 20.59 7.61
C THR A 263 -2.94 21.87 7.51
N ARG A 264 -3.53 23.02 7.84
CA ARG A 264 -2.82 24.23 8.32
C ARG A 264 -3.81 25.02 9.18
N GLY A 265 -4.09 24.46 10.34
CA GLY A 265 -4.80 25.07 11.46
C GLY A 265 -4.20 24.50 12.72
#